data_AF-A0AAD4I743-F1
#
_entry.id   AF-A0AAD4I743-F1
#
_cell.length_a   1.000
_cell.length_b   1.000
_cell.length_c   1.000
_cell.angle_alpha   90.00
_cell.angle_beta   90.00
_cell.angle_gamma   90.00
#
_symmetry.space_group_name_H-M   'P 1'
#
loop_
_entity.id
_entity.type
_entity.pdbx_description
1 polymer ?
#
loop_
_entity_poly.entity_id
_entity_poly.type
_entity_poly.pdbx_seq_one_letter_code
_entity_poly.pdbx_strand_id
1 'polypeptide(L)'
;MDWMDMYYDNERAYMFSLNAAALTHETRASVWYAAGLLARNEADDVEQAVRIVKNVIGGQFKNESDQWFGNYQIYPEEPTVATEQYPAEIYNSWDPNWRGFIGTTFVVMLEEFPHLLPQDVQDYMLESLFNTTIGDSYRVGGVDDDNLYPAYSNPSIMRAFVSGYVGRRANDSNMTTAGEAYAKQVIDLFVRDNTLSEFNSGTYAGVSLFALTLWAKYMPGDSLMGEYGPRMIRDTWSVLGDLYHADMKNVAGPWDRAYGFDMNKYLSILALQMWTLVGKEMAPINKKPYAMGHKNDFAIGPLIAILAPYHNTLVPNTTLSSLTKFPGTHTVSTSAFSPPYDFEPRNITAYLSPNLTIGAESFNETVVGGPARNQRSFNPAVVQWKRLDGSVGWMSLYAQSMALDVVVEEGSLQLEYPVGNSSSAFSFLVGTNGWDGKRDVEGWVDVEGVQVNVTGSVDLDVEVTFNGLFGGAGEVINDFEFWNFTYRMPEGSEEIPWVRLDFEVV
;
A
#
# COMPACT_ATOMS: atom_id res chain seq x y z
N MET A 1 18.67 -2.17 -10.30
CA MET A 1 18.65 -2.41 -11.75
C MET A 1 18.90 -3.87 -12.07
N ASP A 2 20.00 -4.48 -11.59
CA ASP A 2 20.39 -5.87 -11.89
C ASP A 2 19.25 -6.91 -11.83
N TRP A 3 18.36 -6.81 -10.83
CA TRP A 3 17.20 -7.70 -10.73
C TRP A 3 16.21 -7.53 -11.87
N MET A 4 15.93 -6.28 -12.27
CA MET A 4 15.04 -5.96 -13.39
C MET A 4 15.69 -6.31 -14.73
N ASP A 5 17.00 -6.16 -14.87
CA ASP A 5 17.74 -6.53 -16.09
C ASP A 5 17.52 -8.03 -16.45
N MET A 6 17.32 -8.90 -15.45
CA MET A 6 17.00 -10.32 -15.67
C MET A 6 15.65 -10.56 -16.36
N TYR A 7 14.74 -9.59 -16.29
CA TYR A 7 13.38 -9.67 -16.86
C TYR A 7 13.21 -8.78 -18.10
N TYR A 8 14.26 -8.08 -18.54
CA TYR A 8 14.14 -7.17 -19.67
C TYR A 8 14.24 -7.91 -21.02
N ASP A 9 13.22 -7.75 -21.86
CA ASP A 9 13.25 -8.15 -23.26
C ASP A 9 13.76 -7.00 -24.12
N ASN A 10 15.06 -7.05 -24.48
CA ASN A 10 15.67 -6.05 -25.36
C ASN A 10 15.08 -6.06 -26.78
N GLU A 11 14.63 -7.22 -27.30
CA GLU A 11 14.06 -7.28 -28.64
C GLU A 11 12.73 -6.52 -28.70
N ARG A 12 11.91 -6.63 -27.66
CA ARG A 12 10.60 -5.97 -27.57
C ARG A 12 10.61 -4.62 -26.87
N ALA A 13 11.67 -4.30 -26.14
CA ALA A 13 11.77 -3.14 -25.26
C ALA A 13 10.60 -3.09 -24.25
N TYR A 14 10.43 -4.19 -23.53
CA TYR A 14 9.49 -4.35 -22.44
C TYR A 14 10.08 -5.25 -21.34
N MET A 15 9.57 -5.12 -20.12
CA MET A 15 9.81 -6.06 -19.04
C MET A 15 8.86 -7.25 -19.19
N PHE A 16 9.39 -8.47 -19.07
CA PHE A 16 8.56 -9.64 -18.84
C PHE A 16 7.80 -9.51 -17.52
N SER A 17 6.62 -10.12 -17.46
CA SER A 17 5.78 -10.16 -16.28
C SER A 17 6.53 -10.78 -15.10
N LEU A 18 6.56 -10.04 -14.00
CA LEU A 18 7.21 -10.43 -12.75
C LEU A 18 6.43 -11.55 -12.01
N ASN A 19 5.18 -11.81 -12.44
CA ASN A 19 4.27 -12.83 -11.90
C ASN A 19 4.45 -14.24 -12.51
N ALA A 20 5.57 -14.52 -13.19
CA ALA A 20 5.82 -15.82 -13.84
C ALA A 20 4.69 -16.21 -14.82
N ALA A 21 4.33 -15.31 -15.72
CA ALA A 21 3.46 -15.60 -16.86
C ALA A 21 4.30 -16.08 -18.07
N ALA A 22 3.68 -16.82 -18.99
CA ALA A 22 4.35 -17.48 -20.11
C ALA A 22 4.90 -16.48 -21.15
N LEU A 23 6.04 -15.85 -20.82
CA LEU A 23 6.74 -14.84 -21.62
C LEU A 23 5.85 -13.63 -22.02
N THR A 24 4.85 -13.29 -21.21
CA THR A 24 4.06 -12.07 -21.41
C THR A 24 4.79 -10.88 -20.80
N HIS A 25 4.51 -9.68 -21.30
CA HIS A 25 5.12 -8.45 -20.80
C HIS A 25 4.21 -7.73 -19.78
N GLU A 26 4.73 -6.67 -19.17
CA GLU A 26 3.97 -5.79 -18.28
C GLU A 26 4.39 -4.32 -18.51
N THR A 27 3.42 -3.43 -18.73
CA THR A 27 3.70 -2.05 -19.19
C THR A 27 4.23 -1.15 -18.05
N ARG A 28 3.65 -1.21 -16.85
CA ARG A 28 3.96 -0.27 -15.76
C ARG A 28 5.40 -0.42 -15.25
N ALA A 29 5.83 -1.64 -14.93
CA ALA A 29 7.21 -1.99 -14.58
C ALA A 29 8.18 -1.70 -15.71
N SER A 30 7.76 -1.78 -16.99
CA SER A 30 8.59 -1.33 -18.11
C SER A 30 8.89 0.16 -18.03
N VAL A 31 7.89 1.00 -17.73
CA VAL A 31 8.09 2.44 -17.58
C VAL A 31 8.96 2.76 -16.36
N TRP A 32 8.77 2.06 -15.23
CA TRP A 32 9.65 2.20 -14.07
C TRP A 32 11.10 1.79 -14.37
N TYR A 33 11.27 0.72 -15.14
CA TYR A 33 12.57 0.28 -15.62
C TYR A 33 13.23 1.35 -16.50
N ALA A 34 12.49 1.96 -17.43
CA ALA A 34 13.00 3.03 -18.29
C ALA A 34 13.52 4.23 -17.48
N ALA A 35 12.85 4.60 -16.37
CA ALA A 35 13.38 5.66 -15.49
C ALA A 35 14.69 5.23 -14.82
N GLY A 36 14.78 3.96 -14.41
CA GLY A 36 16.01 3.37 -13.88
C GLY A 36 17.15 3.30 -14.90
N LEU A 37 16.85 3.01 -16.17
CA LEU A 37 17.82 3.06 -17.27
C LEU A 37 18.37 4.47 -17.45
N LEU A 38 17.50 5.49 -17.48
CA LEU A 38 17.95 6.89 -17.57
C LEU A 38 18.80 7.31 -16.37
N ALA A 39 18.47 6.82 -15.17
CA ALA A 39 19.24 7.10 -13.96
C ALA A 39 20.61 6.40 -13.94
N ARG A 40 20.69 5.17 -14.47
CA ARG A 40 21.96 4.42 -14.61
C ARG A 40 22.83 5.01 -15.73
N ASN A 41 22.24 5.30 -16.89
CA ASN A 41 22.85 5.94 -18.05
C ASN A 41 24.15 5.26 -18.50
N GLU A 42 24.13 3.93 -18.61
CA GLU A 42 25.26 3.14 -19.10
C GLU A 42 24.94 2.50 -20.46
N ALA A 43 25.96 2.32 -21.31
CA ALA A 43 25.84 1.63 -22.60
C ALA A 43 24.64 2.11 -23.45
N ASP A 44 23.67 1.24 -23.75
CA ASP A 44 22.48 1.51 -24.54
C ASP A 44 21.24 1.88 -23.69
N ASP A 45 21.40 2.11 -22.38
CA ASP A 45 20.29 2.38 -21.45
C ASP A 45 19.37 3.51 -21.95
N VAL A 46 19.91 4.62 -22.44
CA VAL A 46 19.12 5.76 -22.95
C VAL A 46 18.33 5.36 -24.21
N GLU A 47 18.95 4.60 -25.11
CA GLU A 47 18.28 4.11 -26.32
C GLU A 47 17.12 3.18 -25.94
N GLN A 48 17.35 2.27 -25.00
CA GLN A 48 16.34 1.33 -24.51
C GLN A 48 15.20 2.04 -23.77
N ALA A 49 15.51 3.03 -22.93
CA ALA A 49 14.51 3.85 -22.25
C ALA A 49 13.61 4.58 -23.27
N VAL A 50 14.20 5.17 -24.32
CA VAL A 50 13.44 5.82 -25.39
C VAL A 50 12.55 4.82 -26.14
N ARG A 51 13.04 3.61 -26.42
CA ARG A 51 12.23 2.55 -27.06
C ARG A 51 11.03 2.16 -26.20
N ILE A 52 11.24 1.94 -24.89
CA ILE A 52 10.16 1.63 -23.95
C ILE A 52 9.12 2.76 -23.94
N VAL A 53 9.55 4.02 -23.77
CA VAL A 53 8.64 5.18 -23.74
C VAL A 53 7.81 5.25 -25.01
N LYS A 54 8.43 5.11 -26.20
CA LYS A 54 7.71 5.15 -27.48
C LYS A 54 6.69 4.01 -27.59
N ASN A 55 7.07 2.80 -27.18
CA ASN A 55 6.18 1.64 -27.22
C ASN A 55 4.97 1.80 -26.29
N VAL A 56 5.20 2.21 -25.05
CA VAL A 56 4.15 2.38 -24.04
C VAL A 56 3.16 3.48 -24.44
N ILE A 57 3.64 4.64 -24.89
CA ILE A 57 2.75 5.70 -25.36
C ILE A 57 2.03 5.29 -26.65
N GLY A 58 2.67 4.47 -27.50
CA GLY A 58 2.03 3.87 -28.67
C GLY A 58 0.81 3.00 -28.32
N GLY A 59 0.86 2.33 -27.16
CA GLY A 59 -0.24 1.56 -26.58
C GLY A 59 -1.23 2.37 -25.73
N GLN A 60 -1.08 3.70 -25.62
CA GLN A 60 -2.04 4.53 -24.90
C GLN A 60 -3.39 4.56 -25.62
N PHE A 61 -4.49 4.42 -24.88
CA PHE A 61 -5.83 4.47 -25.46
C PHE A 61 -6.25 5.89 -25.81
N LYS A 62 -6.76 6.10 -27.04
CA LYS A 62 -7.03 7.43 -27.62
C LYS A 62 -8.49 7.71 -28.00
N ASN A 63 -9.41 6.79 -27.74
CA ASN A 63 -10.83 7.01 -28.00
C ASN A 63 -11.47 7.75 -26.81
N GLU A 64 -11.82 9.02 -27.00
CA GLU A 64 -12.40 9.89 -25.96
C GLU A 64 -13.76 9.42 -25.44
N SER A 65 -14.45 8.55 -26.18
CA SER A 65 -15.74 7.99 -25.72
C SER A 65 -15.58 6.85 -24.71
N ASP A 66 -14.36 6.32 -24.54
CA ASP A 66 -14.08 5.17 -23.70
C ASP A 66 -13.65 5.61 -22.29
N GLN A 67 -14.11 4.89 -21.26
CA GLN A 67 -13.73 5.14 -19.87
C GLN A 67 -12.22 5.02 -19.61
N TRP A 68 -11.51 4.27 -20.45
CA TRP A 68 -10.06 4.08 -20.39
C TRP A 68 -9.26 5.04 -21.28
N PHE A 69 -9.86 6.12 -21.82
CA PHE A 69 -9.11 7.17 -22.55
C PHE A 69 -7.90 7.69 -21.75
N GLY A 70 -6.77 7.91 -22.42
CA GLY A 70 -5.54 8.39 -21.78
C GLY A 70 -4.89 7.40 -20.80
N ASN A 71 -5.47 6.22 -20.63
CA ASN A 71 -4.87 5.11 -19.92
C ASN A 71 -3.97 4.27 -20.85
N TYR A 72 -3.28 3.29 -20.29
CA TYR A 72 -2.31 2.45 -21.01
C TYR A 72 -2.76 1.01 -20.99
N GLN A 73 -2.33 0.24 -21.99
CA GLN A 73 -2.49 -1.21 -21.97
C GLN A 73 -1.87 -1.81 -20.71
N ILE A 74 -2.53 -2.81 -20.09
CA ILE A 74 -1.95 -3.55 -18.96
C ILE A 74 -0.72 -4.33 -19.42
N TYR A 75 -0.82 -4.93 -20.59
CA TYR A 75 0.31 -5.55 -21.27
C TYR A 75 0.18 -5.37 -22.79
N PRO A 76 1.29 -5.28 -23.53
CA PRO A 76 1.25 -4.96 -24.95
C PRO A 76 0.60 -6.05 -25.83
N GLU A 77 0.50 -7.30 -25.33
CA GLU A 77 -0.18 -8.39 -26.04
C GLU A 77 -1.69 -8.46 -25.79
N GLU A 78 -2.29 -7.53 -25.04
CA GLU A 78 -3.70 -7.63 -24.69
C GLU A 78 -4.64 -7.38 -25.88
N PRO A 79 -5.81 -8.05 -25.92
CA PRO A 79 -6.83 -7.75 -26.92
C PRO A 79 -7.38 -6.33 -26.76
N THR A 80 -8.08 -5.83 -27.79
CA THR A 80 -8.84 -4.58 -27.67
C THR A 80 -9.88 -4.69 -26.54
N VAL A 81 -9.82 -3.77 -25.58
CA VAL A 81 -10.79 -3.63 -24.49
C VAL A 81 -12.20 -3.38 -25.03
N ALA A 82 -13.21 -3.89 -24.31
CA ALA A 82 -14.63 -3.82 -24.68
C ALA A 82 -15.02 -4.53 -25.98
N THR A 83 -14.31 -5.60 -26.31
CA THR A 83 -14.80 -6.60 -27.26
C THR A 83 -15.64 -7.65 -26.54
N GLU A 84 -16.45 -8.41 -27.27
CA GLU A 84 -17.22 -9.53 -26.68
C GLU A 84 -16.31 -10.56 -26.00
N GLN A 85 -15.11 -10.78 -26.55
CA GLN A 85 -14.13 -11.74 -26.05
C GLN A 85 -13.20 -11.16 -24.97
N TYR A 86 -13.17 -9.82 -24.83
CA TYR A 86 -12.37 -9.11 -23.83
C TYR A 86 -13.18 -7.92 -23.28
N PRO A 87 -14.21 -8.21 -22.46
CA PRO A 87 -15.11 -7.19 -21.94
C PRO A 87 -14.36 -6.19 -21.06
N ALA A 88 -14.85 -4.94 -21.02
CA ALA A 88 -14.31 -3.94 -20.11
C ALA A 88 -14.69 -4.26 -18.67
N GLU A 89 -13.68 -4.44 -17.82
CA GLU A 89 -13.82 -4.71 -16.40
C GLU A 89 -12.72 -3.93 -15.67
N ILE A 90 -13.15 -2.94 -14.89
CA ILE A 90 -12.25 -2.06 -14.13
C ILE A 90 -11.44 -2.87 -13.13
N TYR A 91 -10.13 -2.59 -13.03
CA TYR A 91 -9.15 -3.36 -12.25
C TYR A 91 -8.88 -4.78 -12.75
N ASN A 92 -9.34 -5.13 -13.96
CA ASN A 92 -9.00 -6.39 -14.61
C ASN A 92 -8.52 -6.18 -16.06
N SER A 93 -9.43 -5.93 -17.02
CA SER A 93 -9.03 -5.72 -18.43
C SER A 93 -8.51 -4.32 -18.71
N TRP A 94 -8.68 -3.41 -17.75
CA TRP A 94 -8.01 -2.10 -17.70
C TRP A 94 -7.95 -1.65 -16.23
N ASP A 95 -6.93 -0.87 -15.86
CA ASP A 95 -6.79 -0.33 -14.50
C ASP A 95 -6.60 1.18 -14.54
N PRO A 96 -7.57 1.99 -14.06
CA PRO A 96 -7.50 3.43 -14.12
C PRO A 96 -6.35 4.03 -13.28
N ASN A 97 -5.78 3.30 -12.33
CA ASN A 97 -4.64 3.79 -11.54
C ASN A 97 -3.35 3.85 -12.37
N TRP A 98 -3.28 3.16 -13.51
CA TRP A 98 -2.10 3.15 -14.37
C TRP A 98 -1.79 4.52 -14.96
N ARG A 99 -2.81 5.35 -15.17
CA ARG A 99 -2.68 6.78 -15.48
C ARG A 99 -1.72 7.47 -14.50
N GLY A 100 -1.96 7.31 -13.20
CA GLY A 100 -1.13 7.88 -12.15
C GLY A 100 0.27 7.27 -12.11
N PHE A 101 0.38 5.93 -12.08
CA PHE A 101 1.68 5.25 -11.96
C PHE A 101 2.62 5.51 -13.16
N ILE A 102 2.09 5.47 -14.38
CA ILE A 102 2.88 5.72 -15.59
C ILE A 102 3.10 7.23 -15.78
N GLY A 103 2.05 8.04 -15.60
CA GLY A 103 2.14 9.49 -15.78
C GLY A 103 3.14 10.14 -14.82
N THR A 104 3.08 9.81 -13.52
CA THR A 104 4.08 10.31 -12.56
C THR A 104 5.50 9.88 -12.91
N THR A 105 5.68 8.70 -13.50
CA THR A 105 7.00 8.24 -13.94
C THR A 105 7.52 9.05 -15.13
N PHE A 106 6.68 9.37 -16.11
CA PHE A 106 7.07 10.25 -17.21
C PHE A 106 7.44 11.66 -16.70
N VAL A 107 6.75 12.17 -15.68
CA VAL A 107 7.15 13.44 -15.05
C VAL A 107 8.53 13.32 -14.43
N VAL A 108 8.84 12.24 -13.70
CA VAL A 108 10.20 12.02 -13.16
C VAL A 108 11.25 11.99 -14.27
N MET A 109 10.98 11.34 -15.41
CA MET A 109 11.91 11.32 -16.55
C MET A 109 12.13 12.71 -17.15
N LEU A 110 11.05 13.48 -17.32
CA LEU A 110 11.06 14.83 -17.89
C LEU A 110 11.76 15.85 -16.99
N GLU A 111 11.66 15.70 -15.67
CA GLU A 111 12.28 16.61 -14.70
C GLU A 111 13.74 16.25 -14.43
N GLU A 112 14.06 14.97 -14.24
CA GLU A 112 15.40 14.55 -13.80
C GLU A 112 16.35 14.28 -14.98
N PHE A 113 15.82 13.83 -16.12
CA PHE A 113 16.63 13.38 -17.27
C PHE A 113 16.29 14.04 -18.62
N PRO A 114 15.81 15.30 -18.71
CA PRO A 114 15.43 15.89 -20.01
C PRO A 114 16.61 16.00 -20.97
N HIS A 115 17.83 16.16 -20.44
CA HIS A 115 19.07 16.28 -21.22
C HIS A 115 19.49 14.99 -21.94
N LEU A 116 18.96 13.84 -21.52
CA LEU A 116 19.21 12.53 -22.16
C LEU A 116 18.15 12.20 -23.23
N LEU A 117 16.99 12.86 -23.17
CA LEU A 117 15.83 12.50 -23.97
C LEU A 117 15.77 13.36 -25.24
N PRO A 118 15.61 12.76 -26.44
CA PRO A 118 15.35 13.51 -27.65
C PRO A 118 14.10 14.39 -27.51
N GLN A 119 14.11 15.59 -28.12
CA GLN A 119 13.01 16.54 -27.98
C GLN A 119 11.67 15.95 -28.46
N ASP A 120 11.66 15.16 -29.53
CA ASP A 120 10.45 14.48 -30.02
C ASP A 120 9.86 13.52 -28.99
N VAL A 121 10.71 12.88 -28.18
CA VAL A 121 10.27 11.96 -27.10
C VAL A 121 9.70 12.76 -25.92
N GLN A 122 10.33 13.89 -25.58
CA GLN A 122 9.81 14.79 -24.55
C GLN A 122 8.42 15.32 -24.90
N ASP A 123 8.24 15.77 -26.14
CA ASP A 123 6.95 16.28 -26.63
C ASP A 123 5.90 15.15 -26.64
N TYR A 124 6.29 13.93 -27.02
CA TYR A 124 5.39 12.77 -27.03
C TYR A 124 4.95 12.35 -25.63
N MET A 125 5.84 12.39 -24.64
CA MET A 125 5.47 12.18 -23.23
C MET A 125 4.51 13.26 -22.74
N LEU A 126 4.73 14.53 -23.09
CA LEU A 126 3.83 15.63 -22.70
C LEU A 126 2.43 15.48 -23.32
N GLU A 127 2.33 15.07 -24.60
CA GLU A 127 1.04 14.71 -25.23
C GLU A 127 0.36 13.57 -24.48
N SER A 128 1.11 12.51 -24.14
CA SER A 128 0.59 11.37 -23.39
C SER A 128 0.04 11.79 -22.03
N LEU A 129 0.78 12.61 -21.29
CA LEU A 129 0.37 13.15 -19.99
C LEU A 129 -0.86 14.06 -20.07
N PHE A 130 -1.01 14.81 -21.17
CA PHE A 130 -2.21 15.58 -21.45
C PHE A 130 -3.45 14.69 -21.59
N ASN A 131 -3.34 13.61 -22.38
CA ASN A 131 -4.42 12.62 -22.51
C ASN A 131 -4.72 11.93 -21.17
N THR A 132 -3.68 11.58 -20.40
CA THR A 132 -3.82 11.02 -19.05
C THR A 132 -4.61 11.95 -18.13
N THR A 133 -4.30 13.25 -18.15
CA THR A 133 -5.00 14.26 -17.34
C THR A 133 -6.48 14.38 -17.71
N ILE A 134 -6.81 14.34 -19.01
CA ILE A 134 -8.20 14.30 -19.46
C ILE A 134 -8.86 13.00 -19.01
N GLY A 135 -8.23 11.85 -19.21
CA GLY A 135 -8.76 10.55 -18.79
C GLY A 135 -9.01 10.46 -17.28
N ASP A 136 -8.16 11.07 -16.46
CA ASP A 136 -8.36 11.16 -15.01
C ASP A 136 -9.59 12.00 -14.63
N SER A 137 -10.06 12.88 -15.52
CA SER A 137 -11.34 13.59 -15.31
C SER A 137 -12.56 12.66 -15.38
N TYR A 138 -12.42 11.47 -16.00
CA TYR A 138 -13.50 10.48 -16.09
C TYR A 138 -13.62 9.67 -14.79
N ARG A 139 -12.61 9.70 -13.93
CA ARG A 139 -12.62 9.03 -12.62
C ARG A 139 -13.44 9.82 -11.61
N VAL A 140 -14.67 9.38 -11.40
CA VAL A 140 -15.60 9.96 -10.43
C VAL A 140 -16.04 8.86 -9.48
N GLY A 141 -15.59 8.91 -8.23
CA GLY A 141 -15.92 7.89 -7.22
C GLY A 141 -17.44 7.68 -7.08
N GLY A 142 -17.87 6.43 -7.22
CA GLY A 142 -19.27 6.02 -7.14
C GLY A 142 -20.05 6.11 -8.45
N VAL A 143 -19.38 6.45 -9.55
CA VAL A 143 -19.91 6.49 -10.91
C VAL A 143 -19.12 5.52 -11.78
N ASP A 144 -19.79 4.78 -12.67
CA ASP A 144 -19.19 3.81 -13.59
C ASP A 144 -18.23 2.81 -12.90
N ASP A 145 -18.60 2.38 -11.69
CA ASP A 145 -17.84 1.47 -10.81
C ASP A 145 -16.44 1.96 -10.38
N ASP A 146 -16.08 3.22 -10.67
CA ASP A 146 -14.86 3.84 -10.18
C ASP A 146 -14.98 4.20 -8.69
N ASN A 147 -13.85 4.15 -7.98
CA ASN A 147 -13.76 4.38 -6.54
C ASN A 147 -12.74 5.47 -6.18
N LEU A 148 -12.36 6.33 -7.13
CA LEU A 148 -11.41 7.41 -6.89
C LEU A 148 -12.06 8.57 -6.13
N TYR A 149 -12.00 8.46 -4.81
CA TYR A 149 -12.31 9.53 -3.87
C TYR A 149 -11.00 10.18 -3.38
N PRO A 150 -11.02 11.44 -2.91
CA PRO A 150 -9.84 12.07 -2.29
C PRO A 150 -9.22 11.24 -1.16
N ALA A 151 -10.03 10.43 -0.47
CA ALA A 151 -9.61 9.48 0.56
C ALA A 151 -8.80 8.28 0.03
N TYR A 152 -8.87 7.99 -1.26
CA TYR A 152 -8.08 6.94 -1.90
C TYR A 152 -6.65 7.45 -2.11
N SER A 153 -5.95 7.63 -0.99
CA SER A 153 -4.70 8.38 -0.82
C SER A 153 -3.79 8.36 -2.04
N ASN A 154 -3.20 7.21 -2.39
CA ASN A 154 -2.12 7.19 -3.36
C ASN A 154 -2.56 7.55 -4.80
N PRO A 155 -3.64 7.00 -5.39
CA PRO A 155 -4.04 7.41 -6.74
C PRO A 155 -4.58 8.85 -6.74
N SER A 156 -5.18 9.31 -5.64
CA SER A 156 -5.68 10.69 -5.51
C SER A 156 -4.56 11.73 -5.45
N ILE A 157 -3.47 11.45 -4.71
CA ILE A 157 -2.28 12.31 -4.68
C ILE A 157 -1.63 12.37 -6.07
N MET A 158 -1.51 11.23 -6.76
CA MET A 158 -0.96 11.18 -8.11
C MET A 158 -1.83 11.93 -9.13
N ARG A 159 -3.16 11.78 -9.08
CA ARG A 159 -4.10 12.50 -9.97
C ARG A 159 -3.95 14.02 -9.84
N ALA A 160 -3.96 14.52 -8.60
CA ALA A 160 -3.81 15.94 -8.33
C ALA A 160 -2.48 16.47 -8.87
N PHE A 161 -1.40 15.71 -8.65
CA PHE A 161 -0.06 16.04 -9.16
C PHE A 161 -0.02 16.13 -10.68
N VAL A 162 -0.40 15.05 -11.38
CA VAL A 162 -0.32 14.98 -12.85
C VAL A 162 -1.16 16.10 -13.46
N SER A 163 -2.39 16.31 -12.98
CA SER A 163 -3.27 17.37 -13.48
C SER A 163 -2.68 18.77 -13.29
N GLY A 164 -2.16 19.06 -12.10
CA GLY A 164 -1.58 20.36 -11.78
C GLY A 164 -0.23 20.63 -12.47
N TYR A 165 0.58 19.60 -12.64
CA TYR A 165 1.86 19.65 -13.37
C TYR A 165 1.61 19.90 -14.86
N VAL A 166 0.77 19.07 -15.49
CA VAL A 166 0.45 19.16 -16.93
C VAL A 166 -0.22 20.49 -17.26
N GLY A 167 -1.20 20.91 -16.45
CA GLY A 167 -1.87 22.19 -16.65
C GLY A 167 -0.90 23.37 -16.70
N ARG A 168 0.09 23.40 -15.80
CA ARG A 168 1.13 24.43 -15.82
C ARG A 168 2.05 24.31 -17.03
N ARG A 169 2.49 23.09 -17.35
CA ARG A 169 3.41 22.84 -18.47
C ARG A 169 2.79 23.18 -19.83
N ALA A 170 1.49 22.96 -19.97
CA ALA A 170 0.69 23.27 -21.16
C ALA A 170 0.07 24.67 -21.14
N ASN A 171 0.23 25.45 -20.05
CA ASN A 171 -0.45 26.73 -19.83
C ASN A 171 -1.99 26.62 -19.95
N ASP A 172 -2.55 25.51 -19.48
CA ASP A 172 -4.00 25.25 -19.39
C ASP A 172 -4.50 25.56 -17.97
N SER A 173 -5.30 26.62 -17.86
CA SER A 173 -5.83 27.08 -16.57
C SER A 173 -6.85 26.12 -15.97
N ASN A 174 -7.58 25.36 -16.80
CA ASN A 174 -8.62 24.44 -16.33
C ASN A 174 -7.96 23.22 -15.66
N MET A 175 -6.98 22.60 -16.31
CA MET A 175 -6.22 21.48 -15.75
C MET A 175 -5.46 21.91 -14.49
N THR A 176 -4.84 23.09 -14.51
CA THR A 176 -4.15 23.65 -13.33
C THR A 176 -5.13 23.79 -12.16
N THR A 177 -6.29 24.41 -12.40
CA THR A 177 -7.32 24.63 -11.37
C THR A 177 -7.90 23.31 -10.86
N ALA A 178 -8.13 22.33 -11.76
CA ALA A 178 -8.64 21.02 -11.39
C ALA A 178 -7.65 20.26 -10.48
N GLY A 179 -6.35 20.30 -10.81
CA GLY A 179 -5.31 19.70 -9.98
C GLY A 179 -5.25 20.32 -8.58
N GLU A 180 -5.23 21.66 -8.48
CA GLU A 180 -5.23 22.37 -7.20
C GLU A 180 -6.50 22.11 -6.37
N ALA A 181 -7.67 22.10 -7.02
CA ALA A 181 -8.94 21.84 -6.35
C ALA A 181 -9.03 20.40 -5.81
N TYR A 182 -8.46 19.42 -6.53
CA TYR A 182 -8.40 18.04 -6.05
C TYR A 182 -7.36 17.88 -4.93
N ALA A 183 -6.18 18.51 -5.07
CA ALA A 183 -5.17 18.57 -4.01
C ALA A 183 -5.75 19.13 -2.71
N LYS A 184 -6.55 20.20 -2.79
CA LYS A 184 -7.23 20.77 -1.63
C LYS A 184 -8.09 19.74 -0.88
N GLN A 185 -8.83 18.89 -1.59
CA GLN A 185 -9.67 17.88 -0.94
C GLN A 185 -8.83 16.82 -0.19
N VAL A 186 -7.71 16.41 -0.78
CA VAL A 186 -6.75 15.49 -0.13
C VAL A 186 -6.12 16.16 1.10
N ILE A 187 -5.70 17.43 0.97
CA ILE A 187 -5.12 18.22 2.07
C ILE A 187 -6.13 18.39 3.21
N ASP A 188 -7.38 18.74 2.90
CA ASP A 188 -8.43 18.94 3.90
C ASP A 188 -8.69 17.67 4.73
N LEU A 189 -8.63 16.48 4.11
CA LEU A 189 -8.68 15.20 4.83
C LEU A 189 -7.44 15.00 5.70
N PHE A 190 -6.25 15.26 5.15
CA PHE A 190 -4.98 15.05 5.84
C PHE A 190 -4.85 15.93 7.08
N VAL A 191 -5.07 17.24 6.96
CA VAL A 191 -4.81 18.22 8.05
C VAL A 191 -5.75 18.07 9.24
N ARG A 192 -6.78 17.22 9.14
CA ARG A 192 -7.67 16.88 10.24
C ARG A 192 -6.91 16.22 11.39
N ASP A 193 -6.01 15.28 11.09
CA ASP A 193 -5.20 14.57 12.11
C ASP A 193 -3.72 14.39 11.72
N ASN A 194 -3.30 14.98 10.60
CA ASN A 194 -1.99 14.79 9.95
C ASN A 194 -1.68 13.34 9.57
N THR A 195 -2.72 12.62 9.14
CA THR A 195 -2.67 11.22 8.69
C THR A 195 -3.23 11.10 7.28
N LEU A 196 -2.77 10.08 6.55
CA LEU A 196 -3.41 9.68 5.30
C LEU A 196 -4.68 8.88 5.60
N SER A 197 -5.67 9.02 4.72
CA SER A 197 -6.92 8.27 4.77
C SER A 197 -6.70 6.76 4.69
N GLU A 198 -5.81 6.28 3.81
CA GLU A 198 -5.34 4.90 3.81
C GLU A 198 -4.24 4.78 4.86
N PHE A 199 -4.64 4.52 6.10
CA PHE A 199 -3.75 4.57 7.24
C PHE A 199 -2.72 3.44 7.23
N ASN A 200 -1.44 3.84 7.37
CA ASN A 200 -0.33 2.98 7.79
C ASN A 200 -0.09 1.69 6.98
N SER A 201 -0.57 1.64 5.74
CA SER A 201 -0.32 0.54 4.81
C SER A 201 1.17 0.43 4.45
N GLY A 202 1.79 -0.73 4.68
CA GLY A 202 3.19 -0.95 4.29
C GLY A 202 3.45 -0.72 2.78
N THR A 203 2.57 -1.16 1.89
CA THR A 203 2.72 -0.91 0.45
C THR A 203 2.32 0.52 0.11
N TYR A 204 1.11 0.96 0.49
CA TYR A 204 0.55 2.20 -0.03
C TYR A 204 1.02 3.46 0.69
N ALA A 205 1.49 3.39 1.93
CA ALA A 205 2.21 4.52 2.53
C ALA A 205 3.49 4.83 1.74
N GLY A 206 4.20 3.80 1.25
CA GLY A 206 5.37 3.97 0.39
C GLY A 206 5.05 4.67 -0.94
N VAL A 207 3.93 4.32 -1.57
CA VAL A 207 3.46 4.98 -2.82
C VAL A 207 2.99 6.41 -2.56
N SER A 208 2.22 6.63 -1.50
CA SER A 208 1.79 7.98 -1.10
C SER A 208 2.98 8.89 -0.82
N LEU A 209 4.02 8.40 -0.13
CA LEU A 209 5.26 9.13 0.10
C LEU A 209 5.98 9.46 -1.21
N PHE A 210 6.05 8.51 -2.16
CA PHE A 210 6.57 8.78 -3.50
C PHE A 210 5.79 9.91 -4.18
N ALA A 211 4.45 9.84 -4.22
CA ALA A 211 3.61 10.83 -4.89
C ALA A 211 3.67 12.21 -4.22
N LEU A 212 3.70 12.28 -2.88
CA LEU A 212 3.90 13.53 -2.13
C LEU A 212 5.30 14.12 -2.38
N THR A 213 6.31 13.30 -2.65
CA THR A 213 7.64 13.80 -3.02
C THR A 213 7.58 14.56 -4.33
N LEU A 214 6.76 14.11 -5.28
CA LEU A 214 6.55 14.82 -6.54
C LEU A 214 5.88 16.18 -6.30
N TRP A 215 4.88 16.23 -5.41
CA TRP A 215 4.28 17.51 -4.97
C TRP A 215 5.36 18.44 -4.42
N ALA A 216 6.13 17.95 -3.46
CA ALA A 216 7.13 18.74 -2.76
C ALA A 216 8.29 19.19 -3.67
N LYS A 217 8.69 18.37 -4.66
CA LYS A 217 9.88 18.61 -5.48
C LYS A 217 9.58 19.43 -6.73
N TYR A 218 8.46 19.14 -7.40
CA TYR A 218 8.20 19.64 -8.75
C TYR A 218 7.07 20.66 -8.84
N MET A 219 6.25 20.82 -7.79
CA MET A 219 5.24 21.88 -7.78
C MET A 219 5.83 23.19 -7.24
N PRO A 220 5.48 24.35 -7.84
CA PRO A 220 5.99 25.63 -7.38
C PRO A 220 5.44 25.99 -6.00
N GLY A 221 6.15 26.87 -5.28
CA GLY A 221 5.78 27.26 -3.90
C GLY A 221 4.46 28.02 -3.76
N ASP A 222 3.84 28.47 -4.87
CA ASP A 222 2.51 29.07 -4.91
C ASP A 222 1.39 28.06 -5.25
N SER A 223 1.73 26.78 -5.46
CA SER A 223 0.80 25.65 -5.52
C SER A 223 0.50 25.14 -4.11
N LEU A 224 -0.75 24.74 -3.84
CA LEU A 224 -1.11 24.07 -2.59
C LEU A 224 -0.29 22.78 -2.41
N MET A 225 0.00 22.08 -3.51
CA MET A 225 0.82 20.87 -3.47
C MET A 225 2.26 21.18 -3.09
N GLY A 226 2.84 22.25 -3.63
CA GLY A 226 4.20 22.69 -3.28
C GLY A 226 4.30 23.17 -1.82
N GLU A 227 3.25 23.83 -1.32
CA GLU A 227 3.16 24.29 0.07
C GLU A 227 3.00 23.11 1.05
N TYR A 228 2.06 22.20 0.81
CA TYR A 228 1.69 21.15 1.75
C TYR A 228 2.49 19.85 1.59
N GLY A 229 3.01 19.55 0.40
CA GLY A 229 3.78 18.33 0.13
C GLY A 229 4.89 18.07 1.16
N PRO A 230 5.80 19.03 1.42
CA PRO A 230 6.86 18.85 2.43
C PRO A 230 6.32 18.57 3.84
N ARG A 231 5.24 19.26 4.23
CA ARG A 231 4.58 19.06 5.52
C ARG A 231 3.96 17.67 5.62
N MET A 232 3.20 17.26 4.61
CA MET A 232 2.52 15.96 4.60
C MET A 232 3.51 14.80 4.66
N ILE A 233 4.67 14.92 3.98
CA ILE A 233 5.76 13.92 4.06
C ILE A 233 6.29 13.83 5.49
N ARG A 234 6.63 14.97 6.09
CA ARG A 234 7.20 15.03 7.44
C ARG A 234 6.25 14.45 8.48
N ASP A 235 4.98 14.84 8.41
CA ASP A 235 3.99 14.45 9.41
C ASP A 235 3.62 12.94 9.22
N THR A 236 3.51 12.45 7.98
CA THR A 236 3.35 11.01 7.69
C THR A 236 4.53 10.19 8.24
N TRP A 237 5.77 10.64 8.04
CA TRP A 237 6.95 9.98 8.58
C TRP A 237 7.06 10.04 10.10
N SER A 238 6.49 11.07 10.73
CA SER A 238 6.46 11.17 12.19
C SER A 238 5.59 10.03 12.74
N VAL A 239 4.37 9.86 12.21
CA VAL A 239 3.47 8.77 12.60
C VAL A 239 4.08 7.39 12.28
N LEU A 240 4.64 7.20 11.09
CA LEU A 240 5.32 5.94 10.73
C LEU A 240 6.53 5.65 11.62
N GLY A 241 7.26 6.69 12.02
CA GLY A 241 8.40 6.57 12.94
C GLY A 241 7.99 6.13 14.34
N ASP A 242 6.84 6.61 14.81
CA ASP A 242 6.27 6.19 16.10
C ASP A 242 5.73 4.75 16.02
N LEU A 243 5.15 4.34 14.90
CA LEU A 243 4.59 2.99 14.72
C LEU A 243 5.63 1.93 14.34
N TYR A 244 6.85 2.31 13.96
CA TYR A 244 7.87 1.36 13.52
C TYR A 244 8.64 0.73 14.67
N HIS A 245 8.66 -0.60 14.71
CA HIS A 245 9.43 -1.38 15.67
C HIS A 245 10.75 -1.87 15.06
N ALA A 246 11.84 -1.12 15.21
CA ALA A 246 13.13 -1.43 14.56
C ALA A 246 13.68 -2.84 14.82
N ASP A 247 13.48 -3.40 16.02
CA ASP A 247 13.98 -4.75 16.32
C ASP A 247 13.17 -5.88 15.66
N MET A 248 11.88 -5.65 15.39
CA MET A 248 11.03 -6.57 14.63
C MET A 248 11.08 -6.26 13.13
N LYS A 249 11.57 -5.06 12.77
CA LYS A 249 11.53 -4.48 11.44
C LYS A 249 10.13 -4.55 10.84
N ASN A 250 9.14 -4.11 11.61
CA ASN A 250 7.76 -4.11 11.17
C ASN A 250 7.08 -2.86 11.70
N VAL A 251 6.09 -2.38 10.97
CA VAL A 251 5.24 -1.28 11.43
C VAL A 251 4.07 -1.90 12.19
N ALA A 252 3.78 -1.41 13.39
CA ALA A 252 2.61 -1.86 14.17
C ALA A 252 1.31 -1.58 13.39
N GLY A 253 0.26 -2.38 13.61
CA GLY A 253 -1.05 -2.10 13.02
C GLY A 253 -1.77 -0.91 13.68
N PRO A 254 -3.02 -0.64 13.30
CA PRO A 254 -3.80 -1.30 12.25
C PRO A 254 -3.32 -0.90 10.84
N TRP A 255 -3.83 -1.59 9.81
CA TRP A 255 -3.52 -1.30 8.41
C TRP A 255 -4.76 -1.36 7.51
N ASP A 256 -5.09 -0.25 6.86
CA ASP A 256 -6.26 -0.16 5.98
C ASP A 256 -6.18 -1.06 4.75
N ARG A 257 -4.95 -1.24 4.26
CA ARG A 257 -4.69 -2.03 3.06
C ARG A 257 -3.29 -2.59 3.06
N ALA A 258 -3.09 -3.79 3.59
CA ALA A 258 -1.80 -4.47 3.59
C ALA A 258 -1.82 -5.71 2.69
N TYR A 259 -0.67 -5.99 2.07
CA TYR A 259 -0.41 -7.21 1.29
C TYR A 259 0.60 -8.13 1.98
N GLY A 260 0.59 -8.11 3.30
CA GLY A 260 1.38 -9.00 4.13
C GLY A 260 1.41 -8.54 5.57
N PHE A 261 1.82 -9.45 6.45
CA PHE A 261 1.74 -9.27 7.91
C PHE A 261 3.12 -9.12 8.57
N ASP A 262 4.18 -9.48 7.83
CA ASP A 262 5.58 -9.40 8.26
C ASP A 262 6.43 -8.80 7.13
N MET A 263 6.84 -7.53 7.28
CA MET A 263 7.64 -6.81 6.27
C MET A 263 9.01 -7.47 6.01
N ASN A 264 9.47 -8.41 6.85
CA ASN A 264 10.68 -9.19 6.56
C ASN A 264 10.45 -10.31 5.53
N LYS A 265 9.18 -10.64 5.24
CA LYS A 265 8.75 -11.74 4.36
C LYS A 265 7.99 -11.27 3.12
N TYR A 266 7.34 -10.11 3.14
CA TYR A 266 6.74 -9.50 1.95
C TYR A 266 7.39 -8.16 1.63
N LEU A 267 7.49 -7.85 0.34
CA LEU A 267 8.08 -6.61 -0.10
C LEU A 267 7.05 -5.49 -0.03
N SER A 268 7.20 -4.64 0.99
CA SER A 268 6.47 -3.39 1.09
C SER A 268 7.23 -2.27 0.38
N ILE A 269 6.53 -1.38 -0.31
CA ILE A 269 7.16 -0.21 -0.93
C ILE A 269 7.71 0.75 0.15
N LEU A 270 7.10 0.79 1.34
CA LEU A 270 7.65 1.52 2.48
C LEU A 270 9.05 1.01 2.89
N ALA A 271 9.32 -0.30 2.80
CA ALA A 271 10.65 -0.83 3.06
C ALA A 271 11.72 -0.27 2.12
N LEU A 272 11.35 0.03 0.87
CA LEU A 272 12.26 0.65 -0.10
C LEU A 272 12.55 2.11 0.28
N GLN A 273 11.56 2.85 0.78
CA GLN A 273 11.77 4.19 1.33
C GLN A 273 12.70 4.14 2.57
N MET A 274 12.44 3.22 3.49
CA MET A 274 13.29 3.01 4.68
C MET A 274 14.73 2.63 4.28
N TRP A 275 14.91 1.80 3.25
CA TRP A 275 16.24 1.45 2.75
C TRP A 275 17.03 2.71 2.37
N THR A 276 16.45 3.67 1.67
CA THR A 276 17.20 4.89 1.29
C THR A 276 17.62 5.74 2.50
N LEU A 277 16.92 5.61 3.63
CA LEU A 277 17.17 6.37 4.87
C LEU A 277 18.21 5.69 5.78
N VAL A 278 18.06 4.39 6.03
CA VAL A 278 18.85 3.67 7.06
C VAL A 278 19.74 2.56 6.50
N GLY A 279 19.70 2.34 5.18
CA GLY A 279 20.44 1.28 4.50
C GLY A 279 19.73 -0.08 4.57
N LYS A 280 20.14 -1.00 3.69
CA LYS A 280 19.50 -2.30 3.49
C LYS A 280 19.47 -3.16 4.76
N GLU A 281 20.56 -3.13 5.52
CA GLU A 281 20.72 -3.97 6.72
C GLU A 281 19.77 -3.57 7.85
N MET A 282 19.33 -2.32 7.90
CA MET A 282 18.38 -1.83 8.91
C MET A 282 16.94 -1.84 8.40
N ALA A 283 16.73 -1.67 7.10
CA ALA A 283 15.40 -1.73 6.51
C ALA A 283 14.77 -3.14 6.58
N PRO A 284 13.43 -3.24 6.53
CA PRO A 284 12.71 -4.51 6.43
C PRO A 284 12.77 -5.07 5.00
N ILE A 285 13.97 -5.33 4.51
CA ILE A 285 14.23 -5.92 3.20
C ILE A 285 15.00 -7.22 3.41
N ASN A 286 14.43 -8.33 2.94
CA ASN A 286 15.13 -9.60 2.98
C ASN A 286 16.41 -9.54 2.12
N LYS A 287 17.46 -10.28 2.52
CA LYS A 287 18.66 -10.46 1.69
C LYS A 287 18.36 -10.99 0.29
N LYS A 288 17.25 -11.74 0.13
CA LYS A 288 16.71 -12.25 -1.14
C LYS A 288 15.35 -11.60 -1.44
N PRO A 289 15.30 -10.33 -1.89
CA PRO A 289 14.03 -9.63 -2.11
C PRO A 289 13.16 -10.30 -3.17
N TYR A 290 13.76 -10.95 -4.15
CA TYR A 290 13.09 -11.73 -5.21
C TYR A 290 12.36 -13.00 -4.72
N ALA A 291 12.52 -13.38 -3.46
CA ALA A 291 11.84 -14.51 -2.83
C ALA A 291 10.78 -14.08 -1.81
N MET A 292 10.59 -12.77 -1.62
CA MET A 292 9.55 -12.24 -0.73
C MET A 292 8.17 -12.36 -1.38
N GLY A 293 7.11 -12.43 -0.56
CA GLY A 293 5.74 -12.19 -1.03
C GLY A 293 5.61 -10.79 -1.62
N HIS A 294 4.68 -10.57 -2.55
CA HIS A 294 4.48 -9.26 -3.18
C HIS A 294 5.73 -8.62 -3.83
N LYS A 295 6.76 -9.43 -4.19
CA LYS A 295 8.06 -8.98 -4.71
C LYS A 295 8.03 -8.08 -5.94
N ASN A 296 6.96 -8.09 -6.72
CA ASN A 296 6.87 -7.34 -7.97
C ASN A 296 6.96 -5.83 -7.74
N ASP A 297 6.53 -5.38 -6.56
CA ASP A 297 6.67 -4.00 -6.13
C ASP A 297 8.12 -3.53 -6.07
N PHE A 298 9.11 -4.44 -6.13
CA PHE A 298 10.52 -4.05 -6.16
C PHE A 298 10.86 -3.27 -7.44
N ALA A 299 10.04 -3.42 -8.48
CA ALA A 299 10.17 -2.71 -9.74
C ALA A 299 10.02 -1.18 -9.62
N ILE A 300 9.36 -0.66 -8.56
CA ILE A 300 9.28 0.79 -8.32
C ILE A 300 10.59 1.37 -7.75
N GLY A 301 11.51 0.50 -7.30
CA GLY A 301 12.75 0.86 -6.63
C GLY A 301 13.57 1.96 -7.31
N PRO A 302 13.72 1.99 -8.66
CA PRO A 302 14.43 3.07 -9.34
C PRO A 302 13.83 4.45 -9.06
N LEU A 303 12.50 4.59 -9.06
CA LEU A 303 11.84 5.87 -8.80
C LEU A 303 12.11 6.38 -7.38
N ILE A 304 12.04 5.48 -6.41
CA ILE A 304 12.37 5.78 -5.02
C ILE A 304 13.83 6.22 -4.91
N ALA A 305 14.76 5.50 -5.56
CA ALA A 305 16.19 5.83 -5.53
C ALA A 305 16.49 7.19 -6.17
N ILE A 306 15.85 7.52 -7.31
CA ILE A 306 16.00 8.80 -8.00
C ILE A 306 15.57 9.97 -7.10
N LEU A 307 14.46 9.81 -6.38
CA LEU A 307 13.89 10.88 -5.57
C LEU A 307 14.45 10.96 -4.14
N ALA A 308 15.09 9.88 -3.67
CA ALA A 308 15.61 9.77 -2.30
C ALA A 308 16.49 10.96 -1.85
N PRO A 309 17.43 11.49 -2.66
CA PRO A 309 18.25 12.61 -2.24
C PRO A 309 17.44 13.84 -1.82
N TYR A 310 16.27 14.07 -2.44
CA TYR A 310 15.35 15.14 -2.05
C TYR A 310 14.43 14.70 -0.92
N HIS A 311 13.77 13.55 -1.07
CA HIS A 311 12.81 13.02 -0.09
C HIS A 311 13.42 12.96 1.32
N ASN A 312 14.65 12.45 1.42
CA ASN A 312 15.31 12.19 2.69
C ASN A 312 15.62 13.48 3.47
N THR A 313 15.66 14.64 2.80
CA THR A 313 15.82 15.94 3.47
C THR A 313 14.59 16.38 4.27
N LEU A 314 13.44 15.77 3.99
CA LEU A 314 12.15 16.10 4.61
C LEU A 314 11.81 15.19 5.79
N VAL A 315 12.57 14.11 6.00
CA VAL A 315 12.33 13.13 7.06
C VAL A 315 12.86 13.64 8.40
N PRO A 316 12.05 13.67 9.48
CA PRO A 316 12.51 14.08 10.80
C PRO A 316 13.67 13.24 11.33
N ASN A 317 14.60 13.88 12.05
CA ASN A 317 15.68 13.18 12.77
C ASN A 317 15.16 12.21 13.84
N THR A 318 13.99 12.51 14.44
CA THR A 318 13.33 11.60 15.38
C THR A 318 12.88 10.32 14.69
N THR A 319 12.24 10.43 13.52
CA THR A 319 11.90 9.28 12.67
C THR A 319 13.15 8.47 12.32
N LEU A 320 14.23 9.11 11.84
CA LEU A 320 15.48 8.41 11.53
C LEU A 320 16.05 7.65 12.73
N SER A 321 15.92 8.21 13.93
CA SER A 321 16.33 7.55 15.17
C SER A 321 15.48 6.31 15.45
N SER A 322 14.15 6.41 15.31
CA SER A 322 13.23 5.29 15.50
C SER A 322 13.41 4.19 14.45
N LEU A 323 13.75 4.53 13.20
CA LEU A 323 14.04 3.55 12.14
C LEU A 323 15.32 2.74 12.39
N THR A 324 16.26 3.26 13.18
CA THR A 324 17.52 2.58 13.50
C THR A 324 17.51 1.89 14.86
N LYS A 325 16.68 2.35 15.79
CA LYS A 325 16.59 1.81 17.14
C LYS A 325 15.20 2.00 17.71
N PHE A 326 14.63 0.93 18.26
CA PHE A 326 13.34 1.00 18.94
C PHE A 326 13.42 1.98 20.14
N PRO A 327 12.54 2.99 20.22
CA PRO A 327 12.66 4.07 21.21
C PRO A 327 12.30 3.65 22.64
N GLY A 328 11.70 2.48 22.83
CA GLY A 328 11.21 1.98 24.12
C GLY A 328 9.68 1.88 24.15
N THR A 329 9.12 1.40 25.25
CA THR A 329 7.67 1.22 25.39
C THR A 329 6.91 2.54 25.28
N HIS A 330 5.88 2.59 24.43
CA HIS A 330 5.01 3.76 24.27
C HIS A 330 3.67 3.39 23.63
N THR A 331 2.75 4.35 23.62
CA THR A 331 1.46 4.23 22.95
C THR A 331 1.30 5.37 21.95
N VAL A 332 0.80 5.04 20.76
CA VAL A 332 0.41 5.98 19.70
C VAL A 332 -1.11 6.07 19.67
N SER A 333 -1.65 7.29 19.63
CA SER A 333 -3.08 7.55 19.44
C SER A 333 -3.26 8.60 18.34
N THR A 334 -4.09 8.29 17.34
CA THR A 334 -4.34 9.14 16.17
C THR A 334 -5.68 8.75 15.53
N SER A 335 -6.03 9.31 14.38
CA SER A 335 -7.28 9.07 13.69
C SER A 335 -7.10 9.10 12.17
N ALA A 336 -7.88 8.29 11.44
CA ALA A 336 -7.98 8.32 9.98
C ALA A 336 -9.43 8.60 9.53
N PHE A 337 -9.61 9.05 8.28
CA PHE A 337 -10.93 9.23 7.66
C PHE A 337 -10.91 8.86 6.21
N SER A 338 -11.91 8.10 5.79
CA SER A 338 -12.03 7.66 4.42
C SER A 338 -13.46 7.80 3.88
N PRO A 339 -13.98 9.04 3.73
CA PRO A 339 -15.27 9.23 3.10
C PRO A 339 -15.26 8.76 1.63
N PRO A 340 -16.38 8.20 1.13
CA PRO A 340 -17.67 8.07 1.80
C PRO A 340 -17.83 6.79 2.62
N TYR A 341 -16.76 6.02 2.83
CA TYR A 341 -16.85 4.70 3.47
C TYR A 341 -17.06 4.79 4.97
N ASP A 342 -16.37 5.74 5.61
CA ASP A 342 -16.45 5.99 7.04
C ASP A 342 -17.65 6.92 7.36
N PHE A 343 -18.52 6.51 8.29
CA PHE A 343 -19.55 7.40 8.82
C PHE A 343 -18.97 8.45 9.77
N GLU A 344 -17.86 8.11 10.42
CA GLU A 344 -17.16 8.96 11.38
C GLU A 344 -15.64 8.67 11.37
N PRO A 345 -14.81 9.60 11.87
CA PRO A 345 -13.38 9.37 12.07
C PRO A 345 -13.09 8.05 12.78
N ARG A 346 -12.20 7.23 12.21
CA ARG A 346 -11.67 6.03 12.87
C ARG A 346 -10.68 6.43 13.96
N ASN A 347 -10.79 5.84 15.14
CA ASN A 347 -9.86 6.10 16.25
C ASN A 347 -8.83 4.98 16.30
N ILE A 348 -7.56 5.33 16.20
CA ILE A 348 -6.45 4.38 16.12
C ILE A 348 -5.65 4.43 17.41
N THR A 349 -5.36 3.26 17.99
CA THR A 349 -4.43 3.12 19.11
C THR A 349 -3.45 1.99 18.85
N ALA A 350 -2.15 2.25 19.08
CA ALA A 350 -1.13 1.22 19.05
C ALA A 350 -0.26 1.27 20.30
N TYR A 351 -0.17 0.16 21.03
CA TYR A 351 0.78 -0.08 22.10
C TYR A 351 2.01 -0.80 21.54
N LEU A 352 3.20 -0.29 21.83
CA LEU A 352 4.47 -0.88 21.42
C LEU A 352 5.34 -1.08 22.66
N SER A 353 5.93 -2.26 22.79
CA SER A 353 6.89 -2.65 23.81
C SER A 353 8.03 -3.44 23.16
N PRO A 354 9.17 -3.69 23.82
CA PRO A 354 10.34 -4.33 23.20
C PRO A 354 10.09 -5.66 22.50
N ASN A 355 9.05 -6.40 22.91
CA ASN A 355 8.76 -7.73 22.40
C ASN A 355 7.33 -7.90 21.87
N LEU A 356 6.47 -6.88 21.95
CA LEU A 356 5.06 -6.96 21.59
C LEU A 356 4.56 -5.61 21.04
N THR A 357 3.85 -5.66 19.92
CA THR A 357 3.04 -4.55 19.41
C THR A 357 1.57 -4.99 19.34
N ILE A 358 0.65 -4.11 19.73
CA ILE A 358 -0.80 -4.28 19.61
C ILE A 358 -1.33 -3.00 18.98
N GLY A 359 -1.90 -3.08 17.79
CA GLY A 359 -2.45 -1.92 17.09
C GLY A 359 -3.84 -2.20 16.55
N ALA A 360 -4.80 -1.33 16.86
CA ALA A 360 -6.17 -1.49 16.40
C ALA A 360 -6.86 -0.15 16.14
N GLU A 361 -7.93 -0.18 15.37
CA GLU A 361 -8.82 0.95 15.14
C GLU A 361 -10.28 0.63 15.44
N SER A 362 -10.98 1.60 16.03
CA SER A 362 -12.44 1.60 16.03
C SER A 362 -12.94 2.21 14.74
N PHE A 363 -13.97 1.59 14.16
CA PHE A 363 -14.57 2.05 12.91
C PHE A 363 -16.08 1.82 12.88
N ASN A 364 -16.74 2.61 12.04
CA ASN A 364 -18.15 2.50 11.71
C ASN A 364 -18.31 2.88 10.23
N GLU A 365 -18.51 1.86 9.41
CA GLU A 365 -18.34 1.93 7.97
C GLU A 365 -19.60 1.49 7.22
N THR A 366 -19.68 1.88 5.96
CA THR A 366 -20.80 1.53 5.06
C THR A 366 -20.70 0.11 4.50
N VAL A 367 -19.56 -0.56 4.67
CA VAL A 367 -19.22 -1.82 4.01
C VAL A 367 -18.16 -2.56 4.80
N VAL A 368 -18.16 -3.90 4.73
CA VAL A 368 -17.12 -4.71 5.38
C VAL A 368 -15.83 -4.68 4.57
N GLY A 369 -14.69 -4.61 5.27
CA GLY A 369 -13.36 -4.67 4.65
C GLY A 369 -12.76 -3.30 4.35
N GLY A 370 -13.15 -2.27 5.11
CA GLY A 370 -12.55 -0.96 5.03
C GLY A 370 -12.91 -0.19 3.77
N PRO A 371 -12.30 1.00 3.60
CA PRO A 371 -12.34 1.77 2.37
C PRO A 371 -11.91 0.99 1.12
N ALA A 372 -11.08 -0.05 1.32
CA ALA A 372 -10.64 -0.95 0.28
C ALA A 372 -11.73 -1.87 -0.26
N ARG A 373 -12.85 -2.04 0.47
CA ARG A 373 -13.91 -3.02 0.22
C ARG A 373 -13.36 -4.44 0.07
N ASN A 374 -12.30 -4.75 0.83
CA ASN A 374 -11.57 -5.99 0.69
C ASN A 374 -11.00 -6.43 2.04
N GLN A 375 -11.72 -7.36 2.68
CA GLN A 375 -11.35 -7.98 3.96
C GLN A 375 -9.97 -8.64 3.93
N ARG A 376 -9.50 -9.13 2.76
CA ARG A 376 -8.18 -9.79 2.63
C ARG A 376 -7.02 -8.80 2.75
N SER A 377 -7.28 -7.50 2.64
CA SER A 377 -6.26 -6.45 2.79
C SER A 377 -6.52 -5.50 3.97
N PHE A 378 -7.74 -5.48 4.52
CA PHE A 378 -8.10 -4.62 5.64
C PHE A 378 -7.82 -5.31 6.98
N ASN A 379 -6.94 -4.73 7.79
CA ASN A 379 -6.42 -5.31 9.03
C ASN A 379 -6.64 -4.35 10.21
N PRO A 380 -7.88 -4.27 10.73
CA PRO A 380 -8.26 -3.27 11.73
C PRO A 380 -7.75 -3.56 13.14
N ALA A 381 -7.24 -4.77 13.40
CA ALA A 381 -6.59 -5.10 14.66
C ALA A 381 -5.47 -6.12 14.41
N VAL A 382 -4.25 -5.76 14.80
CA VAL A 382 -3.03 -6.53 14.52
C VAL A 382 -2.19 -6.60 15.79
N VAL A 383 -1.66 -7.79 16.07
CA VAL A 383 -0.70 -8.02 17.14
C VAL A 383 0.54 -8.67 16.55
N GLN A 384 1.72 -8.24 16.98
CA GLN A 384 2.99 -8.81 16.56
C GLN A 384 3.88 -9.03 17.77
N TRP A 385 4.62 -10.13 17.80
CA TRP A 385 5.55 -10.43 18.88
C TRP A 385 6.86 -10.99 18.34
N LYS A 386 7.91 -10.78 19.13
CA LYS A 386 9.23 -11.31 18.84
C LYS A 386 9.31 -12.77 19.25
N ARG A 387 9.81 -13.64 18.37
CA ARG A 387 10.14 -15.03 18.69
C ARG A 387 11.61 -15.18 19.04
N LEU A 388 11.96 -16.27 19.74
CA LEU A 388 13.33 -16.58 20.16
C LEU A 388 14.30 -16.75 18.98
N ASP A 389 13.81 -17.22 17.83
CA ASP A 389 14.58 -17.38 16.59
C ASP A 389 14.83 -16.04 15.85
N GLY A 390 14.29 -14.94 16.38
CA GLY A 390 14.38 -13.59 15.80
C GLY A 390 13.34 -13.32 14.71
N SER A 391 12.46 -14.28 14.39
CA SER A 391 11.32 -14.03 13.51
C SER A 391 10.17 -13.32 14.25
N VAL A 392 9.19 -12.84 13.47
CA VAL A 392 8.01 -12.14 14.00
C VAL A 392 6.81 -13.08 13.95
N GLY A 393 6.21 -13.34 15.10
CA GLY A 393 4.87 -13.90 15.20
C GLY A 393 3.84 -12.78 15.03
N TRP A 394 2.69 -13.11 14.44
CA TRP A 394 1.66 -12.12 14.15
C TRP A 394 0.25 -12.72 14.25
N MET A 395 -0.71 -11.86 14.54
CA MET A 395 -2.14 -12.11 14.48
C MET A 395 -2.83 -10.90 13.82
N SER A 396 -3.84 -11.14 13.00
CA SER A 396 -4.73 -10.08 12.48
C SER A 396 -6.20 -10.47 12.60
N LEU A 397 -7.06 -9.54 12.99
CA LEU A 397 -8.52 -9.74 12.92
C LEU A 397 -8.96 -9.73 11.46
N TYR A 398 -9.62 -10.82 11.02
CA TYR A 398 -10.33 -10.82 9.75
C TYR A 398 -11.67 -10.12 9.93
N ALA A 399 -11.77 -8.88 9.44
CA ALA A 399 -12.91 -8.01 9.67
C ALA A 399 -14.21 -8.62 9.13
N GLN A 400 -15.21 -8.87 9.97
CA GLN A 400 -16.51 -9.48 9.59
C GLN A 400 -17.72 -8.57 9.86
N SER A 401 -17.48 -7.43 10.52
CA SER A 401 -18.49 -6.44 10.88
C SER A 401 -18.23 -5.11 10.18
N MET A 402 -19.27 -4.29 10.02
CA MET A 402 -19.20 -2.92 9.55
C MET A 402 -18.90 -1.92 10.67
N ALA A 403 -18.99 -2.36 11.93
CA ALA A 403 -18.58 -1.55 13.08
C ALA A 403 -17.79 -2.40 14.08
N LEU A 404 -16.75 -1.79 14.64
CA LEU A 404 -15.85 -2.38 15.62
C LEU A 404 -15.47 -1.31 16.63
N ASP A 405 -15.69 -1.58 17.91
CA ASP A 405 -15.11 -0.82 19.01
C ASP A 405 -13.89 -1.57 19.55
N VAL A 406 -12.83 -0.82 19.89
CA VAL A 406 -11.56 -1.43 20.33
C VAL A 406 -11.03 -0.75 21.58
N VAL A 407 -10.39 -1.55 22.44
CA VAL A 407 -9.58 -1.05 23.56
C VAL A 407 -8.23 -1.74 23.51
N VAL A 408 -7.18 -0.92 23.39
CA VAL A 408 -5.79 -1.38 23.40
C VAL A 408 -5.15 -0.91 24.70
N GLU A 409 -4.64 -1.86 25.49
CA GLU A 409 -3.90 -1.59 26.73
C GLU A 409 -2.56 -2.32 26.72
N GLU A 410 -1.75 -2.13 27.75
CA GLU A 410 -0.49 -2.85 27.93
C GLU A 410 -0.75 -4.36 27.97
N GLY A 411 -0.32 -5.06 26.90
CA GLY A 411 -0.45 -6.51 26.80
C GLY A 411 -1.87 -7.01 26.53
N SER A 412 -2.84 -6.17 26.19
CA SER A 412 -4.20 -6.66 25.90
C SER A 412 -4.91 -5.93 24.78
N LEU A 413 -5.74 -6.68 24.05
CA LEU A 413 -6.63 -6.19 23.00
C LEU A 413 -8.06 -6.64 23.28
N GLN A 414 -8.99 -5.70 23.38
CA GLN A 414 -10.42 -5.97 23.45
C GLN A 414 -11.11 -5.46 22.18
N LEU A 415 -12.01 -6.27 21.64
CA LEU A 415 -12.76 -6.04 20.41
C LEU A 415 -14.25 -6.26 20.69
N GLU A 416 -15.10 -5.36 20.24
CA GLU A 416 -16.56 -5.45 20.38
C GLU A 416 -17.23 -5.14 19.04
N TYR A 417 -18.22 -5.93 18.65
CA TYR A 417 -19.06 -5.65 17.48
C TYR A 417 -20.38 -5.02 17.93
N PRO A 418 -20.50 -3.68 17.96
CA PRO A 418 -21.68 -3.00 18.50
C PRO A 418 -22.97 -3.27 17.72
N VAL A 419 -22.86 -3.71 16.45
CA VAL A 419 -23.98 -4.13 15.59
C VAL A 419 -24.06 -5.65 15.43
N GLY A 420 -23.27 -6.40 16.19
CA GLY A 420 -23.23 -7.85 16.19
C GLY A 420 -24.40 -8.49 16.95
N ASN A 421 -24.54 -9.80 16.80
CA ASN A 421 -25.55 -10.63 17.47
C ASN A 421 -25.07 -12.08 17.63
N SER A 422 -25.94 -13.01 18.02
CA SER A 422 -25.60 -14.43 18.20
C SER A 422 -25.09 -15.17 16.95
N SER A 423 -25.21 -14.60 15.75
CA SER A 423 -24.57 -15.14 14.53
C SER A 423 -23.17 -14.59 14.27
N SER A 424 -22.70 -13.65 15.08
CA SER A 424 -21.36 -13.06 14.94
C SER A 424 -20.26 -14.02 15.38
N ALA A 425 -19.09 -13.84 14.78
CA ALA A 425 -17.88 -14.57 15.13
C ALA A 425 -16.67 -13.64 14.99
N PHE A 426 -15.62 -13.91 15.78
CA PHE A 426 -14.32 -13.28 15.64
C PHE A 426 -13.36 -14.29 15.03
N SER A 427 -12.81 -13.96 13.86
CA SER A 427 -11.84 -14.80 13.15
C SER A 427 -10.47 -14.14 13.19
N PHE A 428 -9.50 -14.80 13.81
CA PHE A 428 -8.13 -14.32 13.93
C PHE A 428 -7.20 -15.12 13.00
N LEU A 429 -6.58 -14.43 12.06
CA LEU A 429 -5.53 -14.99 11.23
C LEU A 429 -4.24 -15.03 12.07
N VAL A 430 -3.76 -16.21 12.43
CA VAL A 430 -2.54 -16.40 13.24
C VAL A 430 -1.42 -16.98 12.37
N GLY A 431 -0.29 -16.27 12.30
CA GLY A 431 0.84 -16.68 11.49
C GLY A 431 1.44 -18.03 11.91
N THR A 432 1.90 -18.80 10.94
CA THR A 432 2.56 -20.10 11.20
C THR A 432 3.78 -19.96 12.11
N ASN A 433 4.07 -21.02 12.86
CA ASN A 433 5.25 -21.08 13.72
C ASN A 433 6.56 -21.11 12.92
N GLY A 434 7.66 -20.71 13.57
CA GLY A 434 9.02 -20.75 13.05
C GLY A 434 9.52 -22.16 12.80
N TRP A 435 10.78 -22.31 12.40
CA TRP A 435 11.30 -23.61 11.95
C TRP A 435 11.19 -24.71 13.02
N ASP A 436 11.44 -24.35 14.29
CA ASP A 436 11.46 -25.30 15.40
C ASP A 436 10.14 -25.38 16.18
N GLY A 437 9.15 -24.54 15.85
CA GLY A 437 7.85 -24.54 16.48
C GLY A 437 6.93 -25.67 15.98
N LYS A 438 5.88 -25.95 16.74
CA LYS A 438 4.88 -26.99 16.40
C LYS A 438 4.22 -26.65 15.06
N ARG A 439 4.14 -27.61 14.15
CA ARG A 439 3.51 -27.42 12.84
C ARG A 439 2.00 -27.44 12.94
N ASP A 440 1.47 -28.48 13.57
CA ASP A 440 0.04 -28.67 13.78
C ASP A 440 -0.40 -27.87 15.01
N VAL A 441 -1.12 -26.78 14.80
CA VAL A 441 -1.59 -25.88 15.86
C VAL A 441 -3.06 -26.21 16.15
N GLU A 442 -3.37 -26.56 17.39
CA GLU A 442 -4.73 -26.86 17.84
C GLU A 442 -5.32 -25.71 18.67
N GLY A 443 -4.50 -24.76 19.11
CA GLY A 443 -4.92 -23.60 19.89
C GLY A 443 -3.72 -22.76 20.36
N TRP A 444 -3.97 -21.77 21.23
CA TRP A 444 -2.94 -20.80 21.65
C TRP A 444 -1.73 -21.41 22.34
N VAL A 445 -1.92 -22.54 23.05
CA VAL A 445 -0.81 -23.26 23.72
C VAL A 445 0.25 -23.76 22.74
N ASP A 446 -0.10 -23.94 21.47
CA ASP A 446 0.79 -24.39 20.41
C ASP A 446 1.44 -23.24 19.63
N VAL A 447 0.99 -21.99 19.84
CA VAL A 447 1.52 -20.82 19.14
C VAL A 447 2.87 -20.43 19.73
N GLU A 448 3.89 -20.32 18.89
CA GLU A 448 5.26 -20.07 19.33
C GLU A 448 5.49 -18.63 19.76
N GLY A 449 6.09 -18.47 20.95
CA GLY A 449 6.59 -17.20 21.47
C GLY A 449 5.55 -16.33 22.16
N VAL A 450 4.31 -16.81 22.34
CA VAL A 450 3.27 -16.05 23.05
C VAL A 450 2.31 -16.98 23.79
N GLN A 451 1.88 -16.57 24.97
CA GLN A 451 0.74 -17.13 25.68
C GLN A 451 -0.41 -16.13 25.60
N VAL A 452 -1.61 -16.63 25.31
CA VAL A 452 -2.80 -15.79 25.16
C VAL A 452 -3.92 -16.31 26.04
N ASN A 453 -4.41 -15.46 26.93
CA ASN A 453 -5.62 -15.70 27.69
C ASN A 453 -6.80 -15.03 26.99
N VAL A 454 -7.87 -15.78 26.75
CA VAL A 454 -9.05 -15.30 26.01
C VAL A 454 -10.25 -15.24 26.95
N THR A 455 -10.93 -14.09 26.95
CA THR A 455 -12.19 -13.88 27.67
C THR A 455 -13.18 -13.15 26.76
N GLY A 456 -14.48 -13.23 27.03
CA GLY A 456 -15.47 -12.59 26.16
C GLY A 456 -16.88 -13.09 26.38
N SER A 457 -17.81 -12.57 25.59
CA SER A 457 -19.18 -13.11 25.44
C SER A 457 -19.25 -14.29 24.47
N VAL A 458 -18.15 -14.57 23.76
CA VAL A 458 -18.00 -15.69 22.82
C VAL A 458 -17.83 -17.02 23.57
N ASP A 459 -18.14 -18.12 22.89
CA ASP A 459 -17.70 -19.45 23.31
C ASP A 459 -16.17 -19.50 23.27
N LEU A 460 -15.55 -19.98 24.35
CA LEU A 460 -14.09 -20.04 24.50
C LEU A 460 -13.50 -21.31 23.87
N ASP A 461 -14.34 -22.26 23.46
CA ASP A 461 -13.94 -23.40 22.64
C ASP A 461 -13.65 -22.92 21.20
N VAL A 462 -12.37 -22.67 20.91
CA VAL A 462 -11.91 -22.13 19.63
C VAL A 462 -11.95 -23.17 18.51
N GLU A 463 -12.49 -22.78 17.36
CA GLU A 463 -12.36 -23.55 16.12
C GLU A 463 -11.06 -23.15 15.40
N VAL A 464 -10.16 -24.11 15.18
CA VAL A 464 -8.88 -23.87 14.49
C VAL A 464 -8.85 -24.58 13.14
N THR A 465 -8.58 -23.83 12.08
CA THR A 465 -8.38 -24.38 10.73
C THR A 465 -7.12 -23.82 10.08
N PHE A 466 -6.61 -24.49 9.04
CA PHE A 466 -5.40 -24.07 8.32
C PHE A 466 -5.74 -23.55 6.92
N ASN A 467 -5.10 -22.45 6.54
CA ASN A 467 -5.14 -21.89 5.19
C ASN A 467 -3.74 -21.94 4.60
N GLY A 468 -3.54 -22.85 3.64
CA GLY A 468 -2.22 -23.21 3.13
C GLY A 468 -2.06 -23.03 1.63
N LEU A 469 -0.82 -22.96 1.17
CA LEU A 469 -0.47 -22.90 -0.26
C LEU A 469 -0.80 -24.19 -1.01
N PHE A 470 -0.85 -25.31 -0.28
CA PHE A 470 -1.06 -26.65 -0.83
C PHE A 470 -2.23 -27.37 -0.15
N GLY A 471 -3.31 -26.63 0.11
CA GLY A 471 -4.54 -27.13 0.72
C GLY A 471 -4.76 -26.62 2.15
N GLY A 472 -5.76 -27.20 2.81
CA GLY A 472 -6.29 -26.70 4.08
C GLY A 472 -7.80 -26.50 3.99
N ALA A 473 -8.38 -25.81 4.97
CA ALA A 473 -9.78 -25.40 4.96
C ALA A 473 -10.03 -24.20 4.02
N GLY A 474 -9.00 -23.46 3.64
CA GLY A 474 -9.09 -22.37 2.69
C GLY A 474 -7.75 -21.97 2.08
N GLU A 475 -7.79 -20.89 1.29
CA GLU A 475 -6.63 -20.35 0.57
C GLU A 475 -5.83 -19.36 1.43
N VAL A 476 -4.55 -19.18 1.07
CA VAL A 476 -3.70 -18.14 1.66
C VAL A 476 -4.26 -16.73 1.45
N ILE A 477 -3.82 -15.79 2.29
CA ILE A 477 -4.08 -14.36 2.11
C ILE A 477 -2.75 -13.65 1.93
N ASN A 478 -2.62 -12.91 0.82
CA ASN A 478 -1.40 -12.17 0.46
C ASN A 478 -0.13 -13.03 0.44
N ASP A 479 -0.23 -14.28 -0.01
CA ASP A 479 0.85 -15.29 0.00
C ASP A 479 1.26 -15.81 1.38
N PHE A 480 0.55 -15.46 2.46
CA PHE A 480 0.81 -15.97 3.81
C PHE A 480 -0.12 -17.14 4.16
N GLU A 481 0.49 -18.23 4.61
CA GLU A 481 -0.20 -19.30 5.31
C GLU A 481 -0.50 -18.88 6.75
N PHE A 482 -1.64 -19.31 7.26
CA PHE A 482 -2.07 -18.99 8.62
C PHE A 482 -2.99 -20.06 9.20
N TRP A 483 -3.06 -20.10 10.52
CA TRP A 483 -4.09 -20.79 11.27
C TRP A 483 -5.22 -19.81 11.57
N ASN A 484 -6.44 -20.13 11.18
CA ASN A 484 -7.62 -19.32 11.48
C ASN A 484 -8.23 -19.77 12.80
N PHE A 485 -8.24 -18.89 13.79
CA PHE A 485 -8.83 -19.12 15.10
C PHE A 485 -10.19 -18.43 15.14
N THR A 486 -11.28 -19.20 15.18
CA THR A 486 -12.65 -18.66 15.14
C THR A 486 -13.34 -18.86 16.48
N TYR A 487 -13.76 -17.75 17.09
CA TYR A 487 -14.61 -17.70 18.27
C TYR A 487 -16.03 -17.31 17.87
N ARG A 488 -17.03 -18.10 18.26
CA ARG A 488 -18.43 -17.88 17.87
C ARG A 488 -19.25 -17.46 19.10
N MET A 489 -20.32 -16.72 18.88
CA MET A 489 -21.27 -16.46 19.95
C MET A 489 -22.03 -17.75 20.32
N PRO A 490 -22.36 -17.95 21.62
CA PRO A 490 -23.24 -19.04 22.04
C PRO A 490 -24.61 -18.94 21.35
N GLU A 491 -25.18 -20.10 20.98
CA GLU A 491 -26.49 -20.15 20.33
C GLU A 491 -27.56 -19.47 21.19
N GLY A 492 -28.29 -18.52 20.59
CA GLY A 492 -29.35 -17.78 21.29
C GLY A 492 -28.88 -16.72 22.28
N SER A 493 -27.57 -16.41 22.34
CA SER A 493 -27.08 -15.30 23.17
C SER A 493 -27.70 -13.95 22.78
N GLU A 494 -28.06 -13.15 23.78
CA GLU A 494 -28.53 -11.76 23.63
C GLU A 494 -27.44 -10.75 23.99
N GLU A 495 -26.23 -11.22 24.34
CA GLU A 495 -25.09 -10.34 24.65
C GLU A 495 -24.52 -9.69 23.38
N ILE A 496 -24.00 -8.47 23.52
CA ILE A 496 -23.23 -7.81 22.47
C ILE A 496 -21.93 -8.62 22.27
N PRO A 497 -21.56 -9.02 21.04
CA PRO A 497 -20.36 -9.81 20.82
C PRO A 497 -19.08 -9.03 21.17
N TRP A 498 -18.31 -9.53 22.13
CA TRP A 498 -16.98 -9.02 22.44
C TRP A 498 -16.00 -10.13 22.82
N VAL A 499 -14.72 -9.86 22.58
CA VAL A 499 -13.60 -10.74 22.94
C VAL A 499 -12.40 -9.90 23.39
N ARG A 500 -11.73 -10.36 24.45
CA ARG A 500 -10.48 -9.81 24.97
C ARG A 500 -9.40 -10.87 24.95
N LEU A 501 -8.24 -10.47 24.44
CA LEU A 501 -7.02 -11.25 24.36
C LEU A 501 -5.96 -10.58 25.24
N ASP A 502 -5.48 -11.27 26.28
CA ASP A 502 -4.35 -10.83 27.09
C ASP A 502 -3.10 -11.64 26.67
N PHE A 503 -2.02 -10.95 26.31
CA PHE A 503 -0.81 -11.49 25.70
C PHE A 503 0.37 -11.43 26.67
N GLU A 504 1.07 -12.56 26.80
CA GLU A 504 2.37 -12.66 27.48
C GLU A 504 3.40 -13.28 26.51
N VAL A 505 4.45 -12.52 26.16
CA VAL A 505 5.52 -13.01 25.26
C VAL A 505 6.51 -13.85 26.05
N VAL A 506 6.83 -15.06 25.55
CA VAL A 506 7.60 -16.10 26.28
C VAL A 506 8.90 -16.53 25.62
#